data_AF-A0A0L6CL53-F1
#
_entry.id   AF-A0A0L6CL53-F1
#
_cell.length_a   1.000
_cell.length_b   1.000
_cell.length_c   1.000
_cell.angle_alpha   90.00
_cell.angle_beta   90.00
_cell.angle_gamma   90.00
#
_symmetry.space_group_name_H-M   'P 1'
#
loop_
_entity.id
_entity.type
_entity.pdbx_description
1 polymer ?
#
loop_
_entity_poly.entity_id
_entity_poly.type
_entity_poly.pdbx_seq_one_letter_code
_entity_poly.pdbx_strand_id
1 'polypeptide(L)'
;MVYGVYTVLLVVVNFSDRELLWGAGSSWTQPWRDESRWSAVPFGFFQPGDHGTVLTVKLIVLGVLGATMALGLCSRTSTIAVLCLSTGLVALGPTSSDTEDIVFRIVLVYLCLADTSQHLSVDRWLAARKGNDTSEIRGALIPRPLRVPLHNAAVELICGQLSIIYVMAGLAKLRGERWRDGSAIYYTLHLEQYSPWPELGHLVSGLVPIVILASWGAVLIQIGFPVLMLNARTRLFAVLAMISLHIGIAVMLGLSLFSLAMVGADFVFVRDASVQRLLSRLRR
;
A
#
# COMPACT_ATOMS: atom_id res chain seq x y z
N MET A 1 -2.95 9.10 -4.14
CA MET A 1 -3.37 9.61 -2.81
C MET A 1 -2.94 8.67 -1.68
N VAL A 2 -3.58 7.50 -1.48
CA VAL A 2 -3.28 6.61 -0.32
C VAL A 2 -1.80 6.20 -0.24
N TYR A 3 -1.20 5.82 -1.37
CA TYR A 3 0.22 5.45 -1.43
C TYR A 3 1.18 6.64 -1.14
N GLY A 4 0.72 7.87 -1.39
CA GLY A 4 1.45 9.07 -0.96
C GLY A 4 1.40 9.24 0.56
N VAL A 5 0.22 9.03 1.16
CA VAL A 5 0.05 9.03 2.63
C VAL A 5 0.89 7.92 3.28
N TYR A 6 0.88 6.71 2.70
CA TYR A 6 1.76 5.62 3.11
C TYR A 6 3.22 6.07 3.14
N THR A 7 3.69 6.72 2.07
CA THR A 7 5.09 7.18 1.97
C THR A 7 5.43 8.22 3.04
N VAL A 8 4.51 9.15 3.31
CA VAL A 8 4.68 10.13 4.39
C VAL A 8 4.75 9.42 5.75
N LEU A 9 3.84 8.48 6.02
CA LEU A 9 3.81 7.74 7.27
C LEU A 9 5.07 6.88 7.45
N LEU A 10 5.54 6.21 6.40
CA LEU A 10 6.80 5.47 6.40
C LEU A 10 7.95 6.35 6.90
N VAL A 11 8.07 7.58 6.37
CA VAL A 11 9.12 8.51 6.77
C VAL A 11 8.90 9.03 8.20
N VAL A 12 7.68 9.44 8.55
CA VAL A 12 7.37 10.08 9.84
C VAL A 12 7.48 9.09 11.00
N VAL A 13 6.88 7.91 10.88
CA VAL A 13 6.86 6.89 11.94
C VAL A 13 8.27 6.36 12.21
N ASN A 14 9.08 6.18 11.17
CA ASN A 14 10.43 5.66 11.30
C ASN A 14 11.49 6.76 11.43
N PHE A 15 11.09 8.03 11.61
CA PHE A 15 12.04 9.14 11.57
C PHE A 15 13.02 9.06 12.74
N SER A 16 12.57 8.71 13.94
CA SER A 16 13.42 8.54 15.13
C SER A 16 14.48 7.47 14.92
N ASP A 17 14.08 6.34 14.34
CA ASP A 17 14.88 5.12 14.24
C ASP A 17 15.58 4.97 12.89
N ARG A 18 15.58 6.01 12.06
CA ARG A 18 16.15 5.99 10.70
C ARG A 18 17.62 5.55 10.64
N GLU A 19 18.42 5.91 11.63
CA GLU A 19 19.83 5.48 11.69
C GLU A 19 19.96 3.99 12.01
N LEU A 20 19.05 3.47 12.83
CA LEU A 20 18.99 2.05 13.14
C LEU A 20 18.53 1.25 11.91
N LEU A 21 17.52 1.74 11.19
CA LEU A 21 16.89 1.03 10.07
C LEU A 21 17.69 1.10 8.75
N TRP A 22 18.22 2.28 8.41
CA TRP A 22 18.87 2.52 7.11
C TRP A 22 20.26 3.15 7.21
N GLY A 23 20.58 3.81 8.32
CA GLY A 23 21.82 4.54 8.51
C GLY A 23 22.95 3.72 9.15
N ALA A 24 23.73 4.37 10.02
CA ALA A 24 24.96 3.79 10.57
C ALA A 24 24.69 2.59 11.51
N GLY A 25 23.54 2.58 12.19
CA GLY A 25 23.13 1.51 13.09
C GLY A 25 22.78 0.19 12.39
N SER A 26 22.50 0.22 11.09
CA SER A 26 22.28 -0.97 10.24
C SER A 26 23.51 -1.33 9.40
N SER A 27 24.68 -0.79 9.70
CA SER A 27 25.94 -1.09 8.99
C SER A 27 26.34 -2.57 9.02
N TRP A 28 25.82 -3.36 9.96
CA TRP A 28 25.98 -4.82 9.95
C TRP A 28 25.30 -5.50 8.74
N THR A 29 24.34 -4.82 8.08
CA THR A 29 23.66 -5.30 6.86
C THR A 29 24.43 -5.00 5.57
N GLN A 30 25.62 -4.39 5.63
CA GLN A 30 26.39 -3.99 4.44
C GLN A 30 26.61 -5.12 3.41
N PRO A 31 26.91 -6.39 3.80
CA PRO A 31 27.07 -7.47 2.81
C PRO A 31 25.85 -7.64 1.89
N TRP A 32 24.64 -7.47 2.41
CA TRP A 32 23.41 -7.54 1.63
C TRP A 32 23.19 -6.28 0.77
N ARG A 33 23.65 -5.11 1.23
CA ARG A 33 23.55 -3.84 0.49
C ARG A 33 24.48 -3.84 -0.71
N ASP A 34 25.68 -4.39 -0.57
CA ASP A 34 26.67 -4.49 -1.64
C ASP A 34 26.20 -5.40 -2.79
N GLU A 35 25.41 -6.44 -2.46
CA GLU A 35 24.78 -7.33 -3.44
C GLU A 35 23.50 -6.74 -4.06
N SER A 36 23.01 -5.61 -3.57
CA SER A 36 21.75 -5.03 -4.02
C SER A 36 21.85 -4.50 -5.45
N ARG A 37 20.94 -4.99 -6.31
CA ARG A 37 20.79 -4.51 -7.69
C ARG A 37 20.13 -3.13 -7.80
N TRP A 38 19.66 -2.58 -6.68
CA TRP A 38 18.91 -1.32 -6.63
C TRP A 38 19.77 -0.10 -6.29
N SER A 39 21.10 -0.26 -6.16
CA SER A 39 22.06 0.81 -5.91
C SER A 39 22.32 1.72 -7.13
N ALA A 40 21.91 1.28 -8.32
CA ALA A 40 22.10 2.02 -9.58
C ALA A 40 20.89 2.89 -9.95
N VAL A 41 21.11 3.87 -10.83
CA VAL A 41 20.03 4.71 -11.42
C VAL A 41 19.00 3.80 -12.12
N PRO A 42 17.68 4.04 -11.94
CA PRO A 42 17.05 5.18 -11.26
C PRO A 42 16.80 5.01 -9.75
N PHE A 43 17.17 3.89 -9.15
CA PHE A 43 16.83 3.52 -7.76
C PHE A 43 17.89 3.97 -6.73
N GLY A 44 19.11 4.25 -7.19
CA GLY A 44 20.28 4.61 -6.37
C GLY A 44 20.27 6.00 -5.73
N PHE A 45 19.11 6.57 -5.40
CA PHE A 45 19.08 7.83 -4.66
C PHE A 45 19.60 7.65 -3.22
N PHE A 46 19.22 6.52 -2.61
CA PHE A 46 19.74 6.07 -1.32
C PHE A 46 20.93 5.15 -1.54
N GLN A 47 22.02 5.39 -0.82
CA GLN A 47 23.29 4.69 -0.96
C GLN A 47 23.74 4.09 0.38
N PRO A 48 24.49 2.97 0.38
CA PRO A 48 24.86 2.28 1.62
C PRO A 48 25.66 3.10 2.63
N GLY A 49 26.35 4.16 2.18
CA GLY A 49 27.09 5.11 3.03
C GLY A 49 26.28 6.33 3.50
N ASP A 50 24.98 6.41 3.21
CA ASP A 50 24.14 7.52 3.65
C ASP A 50 23.86 7.43 5.15
N HIS A 51 24.41 8.37 5.93
CA HIS A 51 24.23 8.46 7.37
C HIS A 51 24.01 9.91 7.82
N GLY A 52 23.52 10.08 9.05
CA GLY A 52 23.33 11.37 9.72
C GLY A 52 22.47 12.34 8.90
N THR A 53 23.02 13.53 8.64
CA THR A 53 22.32 14.59 7.93
C THR A 53 21.97 14.21 6.49
N VAL A 54 22.84 13.45 5.80
CA VAL A 54 22.60 13.06 4.39
C VAL A 54 21.37 12.17 4.29
N LEU A 55 21.31 11.10 5.10
CA LEU A 55 20.16 10.21 5.17
C LEU A 55 18.89 10.97 5.56
N THR A 56 19.00 11.85 6.57
CA THR A 56 17.88 12.67 7.06
C THR A 56 17.29 13.54 5.94
N VAL A 57 18.14 14.26 5.19
CA VAL A 57 17.69 15.10 4.07
C VAL A 57 17.05 14.26 2.98
N LYS A 58 17.65 13.12 2.61
CA LYS A 58 17.09 12.22 1.59
C LYS A 58 15.72 11.64 1.99
N LEU A 59 15.53 11.30 3.26
CA LEU A 59 14.24 10.86 3.80
C LEU A 59 13.20 11.98 3.77
N ILE A 60 13.57 13.21 4.12
CA ILE A 60 12.67 14.37 4.01
C ILE A 60 12.24 14.58 2.56
N VAL A 61 13.16 14.46 1.60
CA VAL A 61 12.84 14.53 0.16
C VAL A 61 11.81 13.46 -0.22
N LEU A 62 12.00 12.20 0.21
CA LEU A 62 11.03 11.13 -0.02
C LEU A 62 9.67 11.46 0.61
N GLY A 63 9.65 11.97 1.85
CA GLY A 63 8.42 12.37 2.54
C GLY A 63 7.67 13.49 1.82
N VAL A 64 8.39 14.50 1.32
CA VAL A 64 7.82 15.59 0.51
C VAL A 64 7.24 15.05 -0.80
N LEU A 65 7.94 14.13 -1.48
CA LEU A 65 7.41 13.48 -2.68
C LEU A 65 6.18 12.60 -2.39
N GLY A 66 6.15 11.95 -1.23
CA GLY A 66 4.97 11.27 -0.71
C GLY A 66 3.79 12.23 -0.53
N ALA A 67 4.03 13.40 0.07
CA ALA A 67 3.03 14.43 0.27
C ALA A 67 2.50 15.01 -1.05
N THR A 68 3.37 15.29 -2.02
CA THR A 68 2.92 15.74 -3.35
C THR A 68 2.08 14.68 -4.06
N MET A 69 2.48 13.41 -3.98
CA MET A 69 1.68 12.28 -4.48
C MET A 69 0.35 12.13 -3.73
N ALA A 70 0.32 12.39 -2.42
CA ALA A 70 -0.89 12.32 -1.60
C ALA A 70 -1.91 13.38 -2.04
N LEU A 71 -1.44 14.60 -2.30
CA LEU A 71 -2.23 15.73 -2.80
C LEU A 71 -2.58 15.62 -4.28
N GLY A 72 -1.93 14.73 -5.03
CA GLY A 72 -2.08 14.65 -6.48
C GLY A 72 -1.50 15.90 -7.18
N LEU A 73 -0.35 16.38 -6.70
CA LEU A 73 0.45 17.42 -7.32
C LEU A 73 1.57 16.77 -8.14
N CYS A 74 1.69 17.13 -9.42
CA CYS A 74 2.58 16.49 -10.39
C CYS A 74 2.44 14.96 -10.37
N SER A 75 1.19 14.46 -10.34
CA SER A 75 0.86 13.12 -9.84
C SER A 75 1.66 11.97 -10.46
N ARG A 76 1.95 12.03 -11.76
CA ARG A 76 2.72 10.98 -12.46
C ARG A 76 4.21 11.06 -12.09
N THR A 77 4.79 12.25 -12.11
CA THR A 77 6.20 12.47 -11.74
C THR A 77 6.43 12.13 -10.27
N SER A 78 5.53 12.55 -9.37
CA SER A 78 5.63 12.19 -7.95
C SER A 78 5.52 10.69 -7.75
N THR A 79 4.63 9.99 -8.48
CA THR A 79 4.50 8.52 -8.39
C THR A 79 5.77 7.80 -8.85
N ILE A 80 6.36 8.23 -9.98
CA ILE A 80 7.63 7.67 -10.48
C ILE A 80 8.77 7.95 -9.50
N ALA A 81 8.86 9.18 -8.98
CA ALA A 81 9.89 9.56 -8.01
C ALA A 81 9.76 8.76 -6.71
N VAL A 82 8.54 8.61 -6.18
CA VAL A 82 8.28 7.77 -5.01
C VAL A 82 8.67 6.32 -5.27
N LEU A 83 8.26 5.73 -6.41
CA LEU A 83 8.66 4.37 -6.79
C LEU A 83 10.18 4.19 -6.79
N CYS A 84 10.91 5.10 -7.44
CA CYS A 84 12.35 5.01 -7.55
C CYS A 84 13.03 5.12 -6.17
N LEU A 85 12.69 6.17 -5.40
CA LEU A 85 13.33 6.46 -4.13
C LEU A 85 12.95 5.44 -3.05
N SER A 86 11.67 5.03 -2.96
CA SER A 86 11.24 4.04 -1.99
C SER A 86 11.87 2.67 -2.26
N THR A 87 12.05 2.30 -3.53
CA THR A 87 12.74 1.04 -3.89
C THR A 87 14.20 1.06 -3.44
N GLY A 88 14.90 2.18 -3.65
CA GLY A 88 16.26 2.37 -3.13
C GLY A 88 16.33 2.33 -1.60
N LEU A 89 15.37 2.95 -0.91
CA LEU A 89 15.32 2.95 0.55
C LEU A 89 15.13 1.53 1.10
N VAL A 90 14.16 0.77 0.57
CA VAL A 90 13.91 -0.61 1.01
C VAL A 90 15.14 -1.50 0.76
N ALA A 91 15.87 -1.24 -0.33
CA ALA A 91 17.12 -1.95 -0.60
C ALA A 91 18.24 -1.69 0.43
N LEU A 92 18.19 -0.57 1.18
CA LEU A 92 19.11 -0.33 2.30
C LEU A 92 18.71 -1.07 3.59
N GLY A 93 17.44 -1.47 3.73
CA GLY A 93 16.93 -2.19 4.90
C GLY A 93 16.49 -3.62 4.58
N PRO A 94 17.38 -4.51 4.12
CA PRO A 94 17.01 -5.86 3.65
C PRO A 94 16.40 -6.77 4.74
N THR A 95 16.63 -6.45 6.01
CA THR A 95 16.08 -7.15 7.17
C THR A 95 14.84 -6.48 7.75
N SER A 96 14.57 -5.24 7.35
CA SER A 96 13.39 -4.46 7.74
C SER A 96 12.30 -4.47 6.67
N SER A 97 12.57 -5.07 5.51
CA SER A 97 11.60 -5.15 4.41
C SER A 97 10.57 -6.22 4.66
N ASP A 98 9.30 -5.87 4.50
CA ASP A 98 8.17 -6.79 4.69
C ASP A 98 7.38 -7.01 3.40
N THR A 99 6.37 -7.88 3.46
CA THR A 99 5.48 -8.16 2.32
C THR A 99 4.74 -6.90 1.83
N GLU A 100 4.53 -5.92 2.72
CA GLU A 100 3.94 -4.62 2.39
C GLU A 100 4.75 -3.86 1.34
N ASP A 101 6.07 -3.86 1.41
CA ASP A 101 6.94 -3.15 0.45
C ASP A 101 6.86 -3.76 -0.94
N ILE A 102 6.65 -5.08 -1.01
CA ILE A 102 6.49 -5.81 -2.28
C ILE A 102 5.18 -5.38 -2.95
N VAL A 103 4.06 -5.43 -2.21
CA VAL A 103 2.77 -4.96 -2.75
C VAL A 103 2.85 -3.49 -3.11
N PHE A 104 3.47 -2.69 -2.25
CA PHE A 104 3.63 -1.26 -2.44
C PHE A 104 4.31 -0.95 -3.79
N ARG A 105 5.47 -1.56 -4.05
CA ARG A 105 6.21 -1.38 -5.31
C ARG A 105 5.45 -1.90 -6.53
N ILE A 106 4.82 -3.08 -6.46
CA ILE A 106 4.07 -3.64 -7.59
C ILE A 106 2.93 -2.70 -7.99
N VAL A 107 2.16 -2.23 -7.01
CA VAL A 107 1.06 -1.30 -7.28
C VAL A 107 1.59 0.04 -7.79
N LEU A 108 2.70 0.58 -7.24
CA LEU A 108 3.32 1.79 -7.75
C LEU A 108 3.77 1.69 -9.22
N VAL A 109 4.32 0.54 -9.63
CA VAL A 109 4.69 0.29 -11.03
C VAL A 109 3.46 0.44 -11.94
N TYR A 110 2.32 -0.13 -11.56
CA TYR A 110 1.08 0.02 -12.33
C TYR A 110 0.52 1.44 -12.23
N LEU A 111 0.60 2.10 -11.07
CA LEU A 111 0.15 3.48 -10.90
C LEU A 111 0.98 4.49 -11.71
N CYS A 112 2.23 4.17 -12.06
CA CYS A 112 3.02 4.99 -13.00
C CYS A 112 2.38 5.06 -14.39
N LEU A 113 1.58 4.06 -14.76
CA LEU A 113 0.85 3.98 -16.03
C LEU A 113 -0.56 4.58 -15.91
N ALA A 114 -1.23 4.41 -14.77
CA ALA A 114 -2.56 4.93 -14.51
C ALA A 114 -2.64 6.46 -14.38
N ASP A 115 -3.78 7.04 -14.79
CA ASP A 115 -4.09 8.44 -14.52
C ASP A 115 -4.88 8.58 -13.20
N THR A 116 -4.17 8.94 -12.13
CA THR A 116 -4.76 9.15 -10.79
C THR A 116 -5.19 10.60 -10.54
N SER A 117 -5.00 11.50 -11.52
CA SER A 117 -5.21 12.94 -11.35
C SER A 117 -6.61 13.42 -11.71
N GLN A 118 -7.50 12.53 -12.15
CA GLN A 118 -8.73 12.92 -12.83
C GLN A 118 -9.81 13.51 -11.93
N HIS A 119 -9.86 13.16 -10.63
CA HIS A 119 -10.93 13.60 -9.74
C HIS A 119 -10.43 14.42 -8.56
N LEU A 120 -9.77 13.78 -7.59
CA LEU A 120 -9.29 14.39 -6.35
C LEU A 120 -7.79 14.68 -6.48
N SER A 121 -7.43 15.78 -7.14
CA SER A 121 -6.03 16.19 -7.31
C SER A 121 -5.86 17.70 -7.31
N VAL A 122 -4.75 18.17 -6.74
CA VAL A 122 -4.32 19.58 -6.83
C VAL A 122 -4.03 19.96 -8.28
N ASP A 123 -3.47 19.05 -9.08
CA ASP A 123 -3.23 19.26 -10.52
C ASP A 123 -4.52 19.67 -11.26
N ARG A 124 -5.64 18.98 -11.00
CA ARG A 124 -6.93 19.33 -11.58
C ARG A 124 -7.43 20.69 -11.09
N TRP A 125 -7.31 20.95 -9.79
CA TRP A 125 -7.78 22.21 -9.20
C TRP A 125 -7.03 23.42 -9.78
N LEU A 126 -5.71 23.32 -9.92
CA LEU A 126 -4.87 24.37 -10.54
C LEU A 126 -5.21 24.56 -12.03
N ALA A 127 -5.37 23.48 -12.78
CA ALA A 127 -5.72 23.54 -14.19
C ALA A 127 -7.10 24.18 -14.41
N ALA A 128 -8.10 23.82 -13.60
CA ALA A 128 -9.43 24.41 -13.65
C ALA A 128 -9.41 25.92 -13.36
N ARG A 129 -8.55 26.39 -12.44
CA ARG A 129 -8.38 27.82 -12.17
C ARG A 129 -7.74 28.60 -13.31
N LYS A 130 -6.85 27.96 -14.08
CA LYS A 130 -6.15 28.59 -15.21
C LYS A 130 -6.96 28.56 -16.51
N GLY A 131 -8.14 27.93 -16.53
CA GLY A 131 -8.94 27.73 -17.75
C GLY A 131 -8.29 26.79 -18.76
N ASN A 132 -7.22 26.09 -18.36
CA ASN A 132 -6.47 25.20 -19.26
C ASN A 132 -7.20 23.86 -19.37
N ASP A 133 -7.21 23.28 -20.57
CA ASP A 133 -7.56 21.88 -20.71
C ASP A 133 -6.54 21.05 -19.94
N THR A 134 -7.05 20.42 -18.89
CA THR A 134 -6.31 19.50 -18.04
C THR A 134 -5.56 18.42 -18.83
N SER A 135 -6.00 18.05 -20.03
CA SER A 135 -5.36 17.04 -20.87
C SER A 135 -3.95 17.44 -21.35
N GLU A 136 -3.65 18.74 -21.46
CA GLU A 136 -2.40 19.25 -22.05
C GLU A 136 -1.25 19.32 -21.05
N ILE A 137 -1.55 19.71 -19.80
CA ILE A 137 -0.58 19.72 -18.69
C ILE A 137 -0.17 18.28 -18.31
N ARG A 138 -1.03 17.29 -18.60
CA ARG A 138 -0.97 15.93 -18.06
C ARG A 138 -0.16 14.91 -18.86
N GLY A 139 0.48 15.27 -19.97
CA GLY A 139 1.32 14.26 -20.62
C GLY A 139 2.37 14.78 -21.57
N ALA A 140 3.47 15.22 -20.96
CA ALA A 140 4.77 15.19 -21.59
C ALA A 140 5.36 13.76 -21.69
N LEU A 141 5.00 12.85 -20.77
CA LEU A 141 5.63 11.52 -20.67
C LEU A 141 4.95 10.40 -21.49
N ILE A 142 3.63 10.45 -21.69
CA ILE A 142 2.89 9.41 -22.42
C ILE A 142 2.10 10.03 -23.59
N PRO A 143 2.29 9.52 -24.83
CA PRO A 143 1.52 9.95 -25.99
C PRO A 143 0.01 9.84 -25.76
N ARG A 144 -0.76 10.86 -26.19
CA ARG A 144 -2.22 10.90 -26.09
C ARG A 144 -2.93 9.58 -26.46
N PRO A 145 -2.61 8.87 -27.57
CA PRO A 145 -3.31 7.65 -27.95
C PRO A 145 -3.12 6.48 -26.95
N LEU A 146 -2.03 6.48 -26.17
CA LEU A 146 -1.71 5.40 -25.26
C LEU A 146 -2.25 5.61 -23.84
N ARG A 147 -2.75 6.80 -23.51
CA ARG A 147 -3.15 7.14 -22.12
C ARG A 147 -4.30 6.28 -21.60
N VAL A 148 -5.37 6.14 -22.39
CA VAL A 148 -6.54 5.33 -22.04
C VAL A 148 -6.20 3.84 -21.95
N PRO A 149 -5.58 3.21 -22.97
CA PRO A 149 -5.28 1.78 -22.88
C PRO A 149 -4.29 1.46 -21.75
N LEU A 150 -3.27 2.30 -21.52
CA LEU A 150 -2.33 2.08 -20.40
C LEU A 150 -3.00 2.26 -19.03
N HIS A 151 -3.93 3.21 -18.90
CA HIS A 151 -4.69 3.37 -17.67
C HIS A 151 -5.56 2.15 -17.39
N ASN A 152 -6.33 1.69 -18.38
CA ASN A 152 -7.19 0.50 -18.22
C ASN A 152 -6.34 -0.75 -17.94
N ALA A 153 -5.23 -0.93 -18.66
CA ALA A 153 -4.32 -2.04 -18.42
C ALA A 153 -3.75 -2.00 -16.99
N ALA A 154 -3.34 -0.82 -16.50
CA ALA A 154 -2.85 -0.67 -15.13
C ALA A 154 -3.91 -1.04 -14.08
N VAL A 155 -5.15 -0.61 -14.27
CA VAL A 155 -6.27 -0.96 -13.39
C VAL A 155 -6.49 -2.47 -13.37
N GLU A 156 -6.55 -3.11 -14.55
CA GLU A 156 -6.72 -4.57 -14.65
C GLU A 156 -5.55 -5.35 -14.06
N LEU A 157 -4.31 -4.88 -14.24
CA LEU A 157 -3.13 -5.48 -13.63
C LEU A 157 -3.16 -5.40 -12.10
N ILE A 158 -3.60 -4.27 -11.52
CA ILE A 158 -3.81 -4.15 -10.07
C ILE A 158 -4.90 -5.14 -9.62
N CYS A 159 -6.04 -5.19 -10.31
CA CYS A 159 -7.14 -6.10 -10.00
C CYS A 159 -6.69 -7.57 -10.03
N GLY A 160 -5.95 -7.97 -11.07
CA GLY A 160 -5.40 -9.32 -11.22
C GLY A 160 -4.37 -9.63 -10.15
N GLN A 161 -3.45 -8.71 -9.87
CA GLN A 161 -2.43 -8.87 -8.85
C GLN A 161 -3.05 -9.06 -7.46
N LEU A 162 -4.04 -8.24 -7.08
CA LEU A 162 -4.74 -8.40 -5.80
C LEU A 162 -5.51 -9.71 -5.73
N SER A 163 -6.14 -10.13 -6.83
CA SER A 163 -6.81 -11.43 -6.91
C SER A 163 -5.84 -12.59 -6.64
N ILE A 164 -4.63 -12.54 -7.23
CA ILE A 164 -3.58 -13.53 -7.00
C ILE A 164 -3.11 -13.48 -5.55
N ILE A 165 -2.79 -12.29 -5.02
CA ILE A 165 -2.33 -12.11 -3.63
C ILE A 165 -3.34 -12.71 -2.66
N TYR A 166 -4.63 -12.39 -2.80
CA TYR A 166 -5.67 -12.87 -1.90
C TYR A 166 -5.89 -14.37 -2.00
N VAL A 167 -6.02 -14.93 -3.21
CA VAL A 167 -6.18 -16.38 -3.37
C VAL A 167 -4.99 -17.13 -2.80
N MET A 168 -3.77 -16.68 -3.11
CA MET A 168 -2.56 -17.32 -2.59
C MET A 168 -2.44 -17.19 -1.08
N ALA A 169 -2.79 -16.04 -0.50
CA ALA A 169 -2.81 -15.85 0.94
C ALA A 169 -3.85 -16.75 1.64
N GLY A 170 -5.02 -16.93 1.04
CA GLY A 170 -6.07 -17.82 1.57
C GLY A 170 -5.69 -19.30 1.46
N LEU A 171 -5.13 -19.72 0.32
CA LEU A 171 -4.63 -21.09 0.13
C LEU A 171 -3.45 -21.42 1.05
N ALA A 172 -2.54 -20.45 1.26
CA ALA A 172 -1.44 -20.61 2.22
C ALA A 172 -1.95 -20.81 3.65
N LYS A 173 -2.98 -20.05 4.06
CA LYS A 173 -3.65 -20.25 5.35
C LYS A 173 -4.25 -21.65 5.46
N LEU A 174 -4.95 -22.12 4.43
CA LEU A 174 -5.59 -23.44 4.43
C LEU A 174 -4.59 -24.60 4.62
N ARG A 175 -3.31 -24.41 4.26
CA ARG A 175 -2.26 -25.41 4.53
C ARG A 175 -1.86 -25.49 6.01
N GLY A 176 -2.07 -24.43 6.78
CA GLY A 176 -1.77 -24.39 8.21
C GLY A 176 -2.84 -25.11 9.04
N GLU A 177 -2.41 -25.95 9.98
CA GLU A 177 -3.31 -26.69 10.87
C GLU A 177 -4.24 -25.77 11.68
N ARG A 178 -3.68 -24.72 12.30
CA ARG A 178 -4.42 -23.74 13.10
C ARG A 178 -5.51 -22.99 12.33
N TRP A 179 -5.36 -22.84 11.02
CA TRP A 179 -6.39 -22.21 10.19
C TRP A 179 -7.54 -23.18 9.91
N ARG A 180 -7.24 -24.48 9.76
CA ARG A 180 -8.22 -25.55 9.52
C ARG A 180 -9.01 -25.92 10.78
N ASP A 181 -8.40 -25.85 11.96
CA ASP A 181 -9.11 -26.07 13.22
C ASP A 181 -9.82 -24.81 13.76
N GLY A 182 -9.65 -23.66 13.11
CA GLY A 182 -10.29 -22.38 13.47
C GLY A 182 -9.60 -21.61 14.59
N SER A 183 -8.46 -22.08 15.11
CA SER A 183 -7.73 -21.46 16.23
C SER A 183 -6.71 -20.39 15.82
N ALA A 184 -6.46 -20.18 14.51
CA ALA A 184 -5.38 -19.32 14.03
C ALA A 184 -5.39 -17.90 14.60
N ILE A 185 -6.56 -17.25 14.67
CA ILE A 185 -6.67 -15.90 15.24
C ILE A 185 -6.32 -15.88 16.73
N TYR A 186 -6.69 -16.91 17.50
CA TYR A 186 -6.31 -17.01 18.91
C TYR A 186 -4.78 -16.96 19.06
N TYR A 187 -4.05 -17.81 18.32
CA TYR A 187 -2.60 -17.83 18.40
C TYR A 187 -1.95 -16.56 17.88
N THR A 188 -2.52 -15.95 16.84
CA THR A 188 -1.97 -14.73 16.24
C THR A 188 -2.04 -13.54 17.22
N LEU A 189 -3.13 -13.42 17.98
CA LEU A 189 -3.31 -12.38 19.00
C LEU A 189 -2.36 -12.51 20.21
N HIS A 190 -1.76 -13.70 20.39
CA HIS A 190 -0.81 -14.00 21.47
C HIS A 190 0.66 -13.96 21.02
N LEU A 191 0.94 -13.56 19.78
CA LEU A 191 2.32 -13.32 19.34
C LEU A 191 2.79 -11.98 19.89
N GLU A 192 3.73 -11.99 20.83
CA GLU A 192 4.24 -10.78 21.51
C GLU A 192 4.69 -9.70 20.52
N GLN A 193 5.38 -10.09 19.45
CA GLN A 193 5.87 -9.17 18.41
C GLN A 193 4.76 -8.47 17.60
N TYR A 194 3.52 -8.98 17.63
CA TYR A 194 2.36 -8.43 16.91
C TYR A 194 1.19 -8.13 17.87
N SER A 195 1.46 -7.87 19.14
CA SER A 195 0.42 -7.57 20.13
C SER A 195 0.59 -6.13 20.66
N PRO A 196 0.24 -5.10 19.86
CA PRO A 196 0.32 -3.71 20.29
C PRO A 196 -0.61 -3.40 21.47
N TRP A 197 -1.69 -4.18 21.63
CA TRP A 197 -2.68 -4.04 22.69
C TRP A 197 -2.99 -5.41 23.33
N PRO A 198 -2.12 -5.94 24.21
CA PRO A 198 -2.29 -7.29 24.75
C PRO A 198 -3.64 -7.52 25.42
N GLU A 199 -4.14 -6.54 26.17
CA GLU A 199 -5.44 -6.59 26.84
C GLU A 199 -6.61 -6.77 25.86
N LEU A 200 -6.58 -6.05 24.73
CA LEU A 200 -7.58 -6.17 23.67
C LEU A 200 -7.47 -7.52 22.97
N GLY A 201 -6.25 -7.99 22.72
CA GLY A 201 -5.98 -9.32 22.18
C GLY A 201 -6.55 -10.42 23.07
N HIS A 202 -6.32 -10.35 24.39
CA HIS A 202 -6.87 -11.28 25.36
C HIS A 202 -8.41 -11.25 25.39
N LEU A 203 -9.03 -10.06 25.41
CA LEU A 203 -10.48 -9.92 25.37
C LEU A 203 -11.09 -10.60 24.15
N VAL A 204 -10.56 -10.32 22.94
CA VAL A 204 -11.07 -10.92 21.70
C VAL A 204 -10.81 -12.43 21.66
N SER A 205 -9.64 -12.87 22.14
CA SER A 205 -9.28 -14.29 22.16
C SER A 205 -10.17 -15.14 23.08
N GLY A 206 -10.74 -14.52 24.13
CA GLY A 206 -11.73 -15.16 25.01
C GLY A 206 -13.09 -15.39 24.35
N LEU A 207 -13.38 -14.69 23.25
CA LEU A 207 -14.62 -14.82 22.48
C LEU A 207 -14.48 -15.90 21.41
N VAL A 208 -14.48 -17.17 21.83
CA VAL A 208 -14.24 -18.35 20.96
C VAL A 208 -15.05 -18.33 19.65
N PRO A 209 -16.36 -17.99 19.62
CA PRO A 209 -17.09 -17.93 18.36
C PRO A 209 -16.53 -16.88 17.38
N ILE A 210 -16.10 -15.72 17.88
CA ILE A 210 -15.50 -14.66 17.05
C ILE A 210 -14.16 -15.12 16.48
N VAL A 211 -13.33 -15.79 17.30
CA VAL A 211 -12.06 -16.36 16.84
C VAL A 211 -12.27 -17.34 15.69
N ILE A 212 -13.19 -18.28 15.83
CA ILE A 212 -13.47 -19.29 14.79
C ILE A 212 -13.99 -18.62 13.51
N LEU A 213 -14.96 -17.70 13.66
CA LEU A 213 -15.53 -16.96 12.53
C LEU A 213 -14.49 -16.09 11.83
N ALA A 214 -13.59 -15.45 12.55
CA ALA A 214 -12.51 -14.65 11.98
C ALA A 214 -11.46 -15.52 11.26
N SER A 215 -11.07 -16.65 11.86
CA SER A 215 -10.13 -17.61 11.25
C SER A 215 -10.64 -18.13 9.92
N TRP A 216 -11.86 -18.69 9.89
CA TRP A 216 -12.45 -19.20 8.66
C TRP A 216 -12.89 -18.09 7.71
N GLY A 217 -13.43 -17.00 8.24
CA GLY A 217 -13.87 -15.84 7.47
C GLY A 217 -12.74 -15.25 6.64
N ALA A 218 -11.54 -15.09 7.22
CA ALA A 218 -10.35 -14.62 6.51
C ALA A 218 -9.96 -15.55 5.35
N VAL A 219 -10.02 -16.86 5.53
CA VAL A 219 -9.71 -17.84 4.47
C VAL A 219 -10.76 -17.78 3.36
N LEU A 220 -12.04 -17.85 3.71
CA LEU A 220 -13.15 -17.90 2.77
C LEU A 220 -13.23 -16.61 1.94
N ILE A 221 -13.08 -15.45 2.57
CA ILE A 221 -13.15 -14.18 1.84
C ILE A 221 -11.97 -14.02 0.88
N GLN A 222 -10.76 -14.43 1.29
CA GLN A 222 -9.55 -14.31 0.46
C GLN A 222 -9.59 -15.23 -0.76
N ILE A 223 -9.99 -16.49 -0.59
CA ILE A 223 -10.12 -17.44 -1.71
C ILE A 223 -11.31 -17.06 -2.60
N GLY A 224 -12.43 -16.69 -2.00
CA GLY A 224 -13.66 -16.32 -2.72
C GLY A 224 -13.60 -14.97 -3.42
N PHE A 225 -12.63 -14.12 -3.08
CA PHE A 225 -12.58 -12.72 -3.52
C PHE A 225 -12.78 -12.54 -5.04
N PRO A 226 -12.02 -13.23 -5.93
CA PRO A 226 -12.17 -13.00 -7.37
C PRO A 226 -13.55 -13.40 -7.89
N VAL A 227 -14.14 -14.48 -7.35
CA VAL A 227 -15.49 -14.94 -7.72
C VAL A 227 -16.54 -13.95 -7.24
N LEU A 228 -16.41 -13.44 -6.00
CA LEU A 228 -17.32 -12.45 -5.44
C LEU A 228 -17.26 -11.11 -6.19
N MET A 229 -16.14 -10.77 -6.83
CA MET A 229 -15.99 -9.56 -7.65
C MET A 229 -16.82 -9.60 -8.95
N LEU A 230 -17.14 -10.78 -9.49
CA LEU A 230 -17.85 -10.95 -10.75
C LEU A 230 -19.30 -10.44 -10.70
N ASN A 231 -19.94 -10.53 -9.54
CA ASN A 231 -21.31 -10.04 -9.35
C ASN A 231 -21.31 -8.70 -8.60
N ALA A 232 -22.05 -7.72 -9.13
CA ALA A 232 -22.12 -6.37 -8.58
C ALA A 232 -22.61 -6.29 -7.13
N ARG A 233 -23.48 -7.22 -6.69
CA ARG A 233 -24.00 -7.26 -5.31
C ARG A 233 -22.96 -7.81 -4.33
N THR A 234 -22.33 -8.92 -4.68
CA THR A 234 -21.29 -9.57 -3.87
C THR A 234 -19.99 -8.78 -3.87
N ARG A 235 -19.74 -7.96 -4.91
CA ARG A 235 -18.58 -7.08 -4.98
C ARG A 235 -18.50 -6.12 -3.80
N LEU A 236 -19.61 -5.45 -3.47
CA LEU A 236 -19.61 -4.51 -2.35
C LEU A 236 -19.32 -5.24 -1.04
N PHE A 237 -19.95 -6.39 -0.81
CA PHE A 237 -19.68 -7.22 0.35
C PHE A 237 -18.20 -7.60 0.43
N ALA A 238 -17.62 -8.08 -0.67
CA ALA A 238 -16.24 -8.55 -0.67
C ALA A 238 -15.21 -7.42 -0.47
N VAL A 239 -15.43 -6.24 -1.06
CA VAL A 239 -14.58 -5.07 -0.79
C VAL A 239 -14.67 -4.66 0.68
N LEU A 240 -15.89 -4.56 1.25
CA LEU A 240 -16.07 -4.18 2.65
C LEU A 240 -15.47 -5.22 3.60
N ALA A 241 -15.61 -6.52 3.30
CA ALA A 241 -15.03 -7.59 4.09
C ALA A 241 -13.50 -7.57 4.06
N MET A 242 -12.88 -7.32 2.90
CA MET A 242 -11.42 -7.18 2.80
C MET A 242 -10.90 -5.94 3.51
N ILE A 243 -11.58 -4.79 3.36
CA ILE A 243 -11.22 -3.57 4.10
C ILE A 243 -11.35 -3.82 5.61
N SER A 244 -12.42 -4.48 6.06
CA SER A 244 -12.63 -4.80 7.48
C SER A 244 -11.56 -5.76 8.01
N LEU A 245 -11.16 -6.75 7.21
CA LEU A 245 -10.07 -7.67 7.53
C LEU A 245 -8.76 -6.89 7.73
N HIS A 246 -8.40 -6.00 6.81
CA HIS A 246 -7.18 -5.21 6.91
C HIS A 246 -7.21 -4.19 8.04
N ILE A 247 -8.36 -3.57 8.32
CA ILE A 247 -8.53 -2.72 9.52
C ILE A 247 -8.33 -3.55 10.79
N GLY A 248 -8.91 -4.76 10.84
CA GLY A 248 -8.69 -5.69 11.94
C GLY A 248 -7.21 -6.03 12.14
N ILE A 249 -6.49 -6.32 11.05
CA ILE A 249 -5.03 -6.55 11.08
C ILE A 249 -4.28 -5.31 11.58
N ALA A 250 -4.62 -4.11 11.11
CA ALA A 250 -3.95 -2.87 11.52
C ALA A 250 -4.10 -2.62 13.02
N VAL A 251 -5.32 -2.75 13.53
CA VAL A 251 -5.64 -2.46 14.93
C VAL A 251 -5.15 -3.56 15.87
N MET A 252 -5.41 -4.82 15.53
CA MET A 252 -5.13 -5.95 16.43
C MET A 252 -3.67 -6.41 16.37
N LEU A 253 -3.03 -6.31 15.20
CA LEU A 253 -1.67 -6.82 14.98
C LEU A 253 -0.60 -5.73 14.81
N GLY A 254 -1.00 -4.45 14.81
CA GLY A 254 -0.08 -3.33 14.66
C GLY A 254 0.48 -3.13 13.25
N LEU A 255 0.05 -3.94 12.28
CA LEU A 255 0.53 -3.95 10.89
C LEU A 255 -0.14 -2.85 10.06
N SER A 256 0.04 -1.60 10.49
CA SER A 256 -0.69 -0.44 9.96
C SER A 256 -0.28 -0.07 8.54
N LEU A 257 1.01 -0.12 8.20
CA LEU A 257 1.52 0.16 6.87
C LEU A 257 1.07 -0.91 5.86
N PHE A 258 1.25 -2.19 6.18
CA PHE A 258 0.69 -3.30 5.42
C PHE A 258 -0.80 -3.10 5.10
N SER A 259 -1.62 -2.89 6.13
CA SER A 259 -3.05 -2.70 5.93
C SER A 259 -3.37 -1.47 5.10
N LEU A 260 -2.64 -0.37 5.26
CA LEU A 260 -2.81 0.84 4.45
C LEU A 260 -2.45 0.59 2.98
N ALA A 261 -1.38 -0.16 2.69
CA ALA A 261 -1.00 -0.53 1.33
C ALA A 261 -2.09 -1.39 0.66
N MET A 262 -2.61 -2.39 1.39
CA MET A 262 -3.64 -3.29 0.89
C MET A 262 -4.99 -2.57 0.68
N VAL A 263 -5.48 -1.82 1.68
CA VAL A 263 -6.70 -1.00 1.55
C VAL A 263 -6.55 0.04 0.44
N GLY A 264 -5.36 0.65 0.34
CA GLY A 264 -5.01 1.57 -0.74
C GLY A 264 -5.18 0.95 -2.12
N ALA A 265 -4.79 -0.31 -2.28
CA ALA A 265 -4.93 -1.06 -3.52
C ALA A 265 -6.39 -1.47 -3.77
N ASP A 266 -7.12 -1.90 -2.73
CA ASP A 266 -8.52 -2.33 -2.81
C ASP A 266 -9.47 -1.21 -3.30
N PHE A 267 -9.09 0.06 -3.14
CA PHE A 267 -9.84 1.18 -3.70
C PHE A 267 -10.02 1.09 -5.23
N VAL A 268 -9.18 0.33 -5.94
CA VAL A 268 -9.37 0.06 -7.38
C VAL A 268 -10.72 -0.58 -7.69
N PHE A 269 -11.30 -1.33 -6.74
CA PHE A 269 -12.59 -2.00 -6.90
C PHE A 269 -13.78 -1.10 -6.55
N VAL A 270 -13.54 0.10 -6.01
CA VAL A 270 -14.59 1.06 -5.66
C VAL A 270 -15.02 1.83 -6.91
N ARG A 271 -16.30 1.73 -7.25
CA ARG A 271 -16.88 2.41 -8.43
C ARG A 271 -16.91 3.93 -8.26
N ASP A 272 -16.57 4.66 -9.31
CA ASP A 272 -16.66 6.13 -9.37
C ASP A 272 -18.04 6.66 -8.98
N ALA A 273 -19.12 5.99 -9.42
CA ALA A 273 -20.49 6.39 -9.11
C ALA A 273 -20.80 6.37 -7.60
N SER A 274 -20.10 5.55 -6.81
CA SER A 274 -20.22 5.50 -5.35
C SER A 274 -19.51 6.69 -4.73
N VAL A 275 -18.31 7.01 -5.20
CA VAL A 275 -17.52 8.17 -4.75
C VAL A 275 -18.23 9.48 -5.10
N GLN A 276 -18.74 9.62 -6.32
CA GLN A 276 -19.47 10.81 -6.75
C GLN A 276 -20.75 11.05 -5.94
N ARG A 277 -21.48 9.97 -5.57
CA ARG A 277 -22.64 10.06 -4.68
C ARG A 277 -22.29 10.52 -3.26
N LEU A 278 -21.14 10.10 -2.74
CA LEU A 278 -20.66 10.56 -1.44
C LEU A 278 -20.24 12.04 -1.50
N LEU A 279 -19.46 12.41 -2.51
CA LEU A 279 -18.99 13.78 -2.71
C LEU A 279 -20.14 14.77 -2.95
N SER A 280 -21.20 14.37 -3.66
CA SER A 280 -22.36 15.24 -3.87
C SER A 280 -23.18 15.48 -2.61
N ARG A 281 -23.16 14.53 -1.64
CA ARG A 281 -23.78 14.71 -0.32
C ARG A 281 -22.97 15.62 0.60
N LEU A 282 -21.64 15.57 0.52
CA LEU A 282 -20.74 16.42 1.32
C LEU A 282 -20.65 17.86 0.81
N ARG A 283 -21.08 18.13 -0.43
CA ARG A 283 -21.14 19.47 -1.02
C ARG A 283 -22.50 20.16 -0.83
N ARG A 284 -23.48 19.47 -0.25
CA ARG A 284 -24.75 20.06 0.20
C ARG A 284 -24.62 20.45 1.65
#